data_AF-A0A382GGB5-F1
#
_entry.id   AF-A0A382GGB5-F1
#
_cell.length_a   1.000
_cell.length_b   1.000
_cell.length_c   1.000
_cell.angle_alpha   90.00
_cell.angle_beta   90.00
_cell.angle_gamma   90.00
#
_symmetry.space_group_name_H-M   'P 1'
#
loop_
_entity.id
_entity.type
_entity.pdbx_description
1 polymer ?
#
loop_
_entity_poly.entity_id
_entity_poly.type
_entity_poly.pdbx_seq_one_letter_code
_entity_poly.pdbx_strand_id
1 'polypeptide(L)'
;MEGKASDQEIFDFLTLLSSKGEISDEIAGGVHVLRNKSKRVNVKNCLDTCGTGGDGKNTLNISTASALLLASMGVKVAKHGNKAVSSKCGSADV
;
A
#
# COMPACT_ATOMS: atom_id res chain seq x y z
N MET A 1 -11.45 -0.89 -11.86
CA MET A 1 -10.06 -1.03 -12.39
C MET A 1 -10.02 -1.68 -13.77
N GLU A 2 -10.89 -1.27 -14.70
CA GLU A 2 -10.93 -1.77 -16.09
C GLU A 2 -10.78 -0.64 -17.11
N GLY A 3 -10.43 0.56 -16.64
CA GLY A 3 -10.30 1.75 -17.48
C GLY A 3 -11.61 2.29 -18.07
N LYS A 4 -12.77 1.94 -17.47
CA LYS A 4 -14.10 2.30 -17.98
C LYS A 4 -14.70 3.59 -17.39
N ALA A 5 -14.19 4.03 -16.24
CA ALA A 5 -14.64 5.27 -15.61
C ALA A 5 -13.84 6.44 -16.19
N SER A 6 -14.52 7.56 -16.42
CA SER A 6 -13.90 8.83 -16.81
C SER A 6 -13.11 9.45 -15.65
N ASP A 7 -12.19 10.37 -15.96
CA ASP A 7 -11.40 11.08 -14.96
C ASP A 7 -12.29 11.86 -13.97
N GLN A 8 -13.40 12.42 -14.47
CA GLN A 8 -14.36 13.14 -13.64
C GLN A 8 -15.06 12.21 -12.64
N GLU A 9 -15.52 11.04 -13.09
CA GLU A 9 -16.14 10.04 -12.20
C GLU A 9 -15.16 9.53 -11.14
N ILE A 10 -13.88 9.33 -11.51
CA ILE A 10 -12.82 8.93 -10.58
C ILE A 10 -12.59 10.04 -9.54
N PHE A 11 -12.49 11.29 -9.99
CA PHE A 11 -12.30 12.45 -9.12
C PHE A 11 -13.45 12.59 -8.12
N ASP A 12 -14.70 12.57 -8.60
CA ASP A 12 -15.89 12.75 -7.77
C ASP A 12 -16.00 11.61 -6.76
N PHE A 13 -15.78 10.36 -7.19
CA PHE A 13 -15.82 9.21 -6.31
C PHE A 13 -14.81 9.33 -5.16
N LEU A 14 -13.53 9.62 -5.47
CA LEU A 14 -12.47 9.67 -4.46
C LEU A 14 -12.65 10.84 -3.49
N THR A 15 -13.04 12.02 -3.98
CA THR A 15 -13.19 13.22 -3.15
C THR A 15 -14.43 13.15 -2.26
N LEU A 16 -15.57 12.68 -2.79
CA LEU A 16 -16.79 12.53 -2.00
C LEU A 16 -16.68 11.40 -0.97
N LEU A 17 -16.02 10.28 -1.32
CA LEU A 17 -15.77 9.19 -0.38
C LEU A 17 -14.90 9.66 0.80
N SER A 18 -13.82 10.42 0.52
CA SER A 18 -12.98 11.00 1.56
C SER A 18 -13.73 12.04 2.41
N SER A 19 -14.52 12.93 1.78
CA SER A 19 -15.32 13.92 2.51
C SER A 19 -16.40 13.28 3.40
N LYS A 20 -16.97 12.15 2.97
CA LYS A 20 -17.92 11.36 3.76
C LYS A 20 -17.26 10.72 4.98
N GLY A 21 -15.98 10.38 4.87
CA GLY A 21 -15.29 9.46 5.77
C GLY A 21 -15.58 8.01 5.37
N GLU A 22 -14.53 7.27 5.06
CA GLU A 22 -14.62 5.88 4.64
C GLU A 22 -14.89 4.96 5.83
N ILE A 23 -15.73 3.96 5.63
CA ILE A 23 -15.95 2.90 6.61
C ILE A 23 -15.23 1.61 6.22
N SER A 24 -14.99 0.73 7.20
CA SER A 24 -14.20 -0.49 7.02
C SER A 24 -14.70 -1.39 5.87
N ASP A 25 -16.01 -1.54 5.69
CA ASP A 25 -16.60 -2.36 4.63
C ASP A 25 -16.34 -1.80 3.22
N GLU A 26 -16.37 -0.47 3.06
CA GLU A 26 -16.08 0.19 1.78
C GLU A 26 -14.61 0.00 1.39
N ILE A 27 -13.71 0.18 2.37
CA ILE A 27 -12.27 -0.07 2.19
C ILE A 27 -12.03 -1.55 1.86
N ALA A 28 -12.67 -2.48 2.58
CA ALA A 28 -12.55 -3.90 2.33
C ALA A 28 -13.03 -4.29 0.92
N GLY A 29 -14.12 -3.69 0.44
CA GLY A 29 -14.60 -3.84 -0.93
C GLY A 29 -13.57 -3.37 -1.97
N GLY A 30 -12.98 -2.20 -1.76
CA GLY A 30 -11.89 -1.69 -2.60
C GLY A 30 -10.67 -2.62 -2.61
N VAL A 31 -10.24 -3.07 -1.43
CA VAL A 31 -9.12 -4.02 -1.27
C VAL A 31 -9.41 -5.33 -1.98
N HIS A 32 -10.64 -5.87 -1.90
CA HIS A 32 -11.02 -7.11 -2.58
C HIS A 32 -10.82 -6.99 -4.10
N VAL A 33 -11.31 -5.90 -4.71
CA VAL A 33 -11.17 -5.66 -6.15
C VAL A 33 -9.70 -5.45 -6.54
N LEU A 34 -8.97 -4.62 -5.78
CA LEU A 34 -7.55 -4.35 -6.04
C LEU A 34 -6.71 -5.62 -5.94
N ARG A 35 -6.95 -6.45 -4.92
CA ARG A 35 -6.31 -7.76 -4.81
C ARG A 35 -6.69 -8.59 -6.02
N ASN A 36 -7.94 -8.75 -6.42
CA ASN A 36 -8.30 -9.60 -7.56
C ASN A 36 -7.61 -9.20 -8.89
N LYS A 37 -7.27 -7.91 -9.06
CA LYS A 37 -6.56 -7.42 -10.24
C LYS A 37 -5.03 -7.44 -10.09
N SER A 38 -4.47 -7.67 -8.90
CA SER A 38 -3.02 -7.66 -8.67
C SER A 38 -2.36 -9.00 -9.04
N LYS A 39 -1.09 -8.93 -9.46
CA LYS A 39 -0.24 -10.12 -9.61
C LYS A 39 -0.01 -10.76 -8.23
N ARG A 40 -0.08 -12.08 -8.17
CA ARG A 40 0.01 -12.84 -6.91
C ARG A 40 1.45 -13.25 -6.61
N VAL A 41 1.87 -12.99 -5.37
CA VAL A 41 3.05 -13.61 -4.77
C VAL A 41 2.53 -14.76 -3.89
N ASN A 42 2.74 -16.00 -4.34
CA ASN A 42 2.20 -17.19 -3.67
C ASN A 42 3.16 -17.68 -2.58
N VAL A 43 3.09 -17.06 -1.41
CA VAL A 43 3.87 -17.45 -0.22
C VAL A 43 2.94 -17.57 0.98
N LYS A 44 3.17 -18.59 1.81
CA LYS A 44 2.43 -18.80 3.06
C LYS A 44 3.28 -18.35 4.25
N ASN A 45 2.62 -17.91 5.31
CA ASN A 45 3.23 -17.53 6.59
C ASN A 45 4.35 -16.49 6.42
N CYS A 46 4.05 -15.42 5.68
CA CYS A 46 4.95 -14.30 5.51
C CYS A 46 4.45 -13.06 6.27
N LEU A 47 5.38 -12.17 6.60
CA LEU A 47 5.08 -10.84 7.15
C LEU A 47 5.21 -9.76 6.09
N ASP A 48 4.41 -8.71 6.25
CA ASP A 48 4.55 -7.43 5.56
C ASP A 48 4.73 -6.33 6.61
N THR A 49 5.57 -5.35 6.30
CA THR A 49 5.86 -4.19 7.15
C THR A 49 5.47 -2.88 6.46
N CYS A 50 4.66 -2.94 5.39
CA CYS A 50 4.22 -1.74 4.68
C CYS A 50 3.42 -0.79 5.59
N GLY A 51 3.45 0.48 5.23
CA GLY A 51 2.64 1.52 5.84
C GLY A 51 1.94 2.33 4.76
N THR A 52 0.93 3.10 5.14
CA THR A 52 0.19 3.98 4.23
C THR A 52 1.05 5.14 3.71
N GLY A 53 2.09 5.53 4.46
CA GLY A 53 2.87 6.74 4.20
C GLY A 53 2.06 8.02 4.50
N GLY A 54 2.61 9.17 4.10
CA GLY A 54 1.92 10.46 4.22
C GLY A 54 1.94 11.11 5.60
N ASP A 55 2.74 10.60 6.55
CA ASP A 55 2.85 11.17 7.90
C ASP A 55 3.67 12.47 7.98
N GLY A 56 4.32 12.87 6.87
CA GLY A 56 5.15 14.07 6.79
C GLY A 56 6.45 14.03 7.61
N LYS A 57 6.76 12.89 8.26
CA LYS A 57 7.86 12.81 9.23
C LYS A 57 9.24 12.64 8.60
N ASN A 58 9.33 12.43 7.29
CA ASN A 58 10.58 12.22 6.55
C ASN A 58 11.55 11.28 7.26
N THR A 59 11.03 10.21 7.88
CA THR A 59 11.85 9.21 8.56
C THR A 59 12.67 8.44 7.52
N LEU A 60 13.75 7.81 7.99
CA LEU A 60 14.41 6.76 7.22
C LEU A 60 13.41 5.65 6.88
N ASN A 61 13.75 4.79 5.91
CA ASN A 61 12.95 3.61 5.54
C ASN A 61 13.03 2.52 6.61
N ILE A 62 12.61 2.85 7.84
CA ILE A 62 12.63 1.99 9.03
C ILE A 62 11.90 0.68 8.74
N SER A 63 10.74 0.74 8.06
CA SER A 63 9.98 -0.46 7.72
C SER A 63 10.73 -1.41 6.77
N THR A 64 11.59 -0.88 5.89
CA THR A 64 12.47 -1.67 5.02
C THR A 64 13.60 -2.30 5.84
N ALA A 65 14.23 -1.54 6.72
CA ALA A 65 15.25 -2.07 7.63
C ALA A 65 14.70 -3.19 8.53
N SER A 66 13.49 -3.02 9.09
CA SER A 66 12.81 -4.05 9.88
C SER A 66 12.52 -5.31 9.06
N ALA A 67 12.10 -5.17 7.80
CA ALA A 67 11.86 -6.30 6.91
C ALA A 67 13.14 -7.12 6.64
N LEU A 68 14.27 -6.44 6.38
CA LEU A 68 15.55 -7.10 6.16
C LEU A 68 16.07 -7.80 7.43
N LEU A 69 15.91 -7.16 8.59
CA LEU A 69 16.26 -7.78 9.88
C LEU A 69 15.44 -9.05 10.12
N LEU A 70 14.11 -9.00 9.99
CA LEU A 70 13.25 -10.17 10.13
C LEU A 70 13.64 -11.30 9.17
N ALA A 71 13.95 -10.97 7.92
CA ALA A 71 14.41 -11.95 6.93
C ALA A 71 15.74 -12.60 7.36
N SER A 72 16.69 -11.83 7.89
CA SER A 72 17.97 -12.34 8.42
C SER A 72 17.78 -13.29 9.62
N MET A 73 16.67 -13.16 10.35
CA MET A 73 16.28 -14.03 11.46
C MET A 73 15.47 -15.26 11.02
N GLY A 74 15.39 -15.52 9.70
CA GLY A 74 14.68 -16.68 9.14
C GLY A 74 13.17 -16.51 8.98
N VAL A 75 12.63 -15.31 9.23
CA VAL A 75 11.21 -15.03 9.02
C VAL A 75 10.96 -14.75 7.54
N LYS A 76 9.94 -15.37 6.95
CA LYS A 76 9.55 -15.06 5.56
C LYS A 76 8.93 -13.67 5.51
N VAL A 77 9.50 -12.78 4.71
CA VAL A 77 8.99 -11.40 4.55
C VAL A 77 8.63 -11.18 3.07
N ALA A 78 7.41 -10.71 2.84
CA ALA A 78 6.92 -10.28 1.53
C ALA A 78 6.44 -8.83 1.67
N LYS A 79 7.38 -7.90 1.60
CA LYS A 79 7.11 -6.48 1.85
C LYS A 79 6.47 -5.81 0.64
N HIS A 80 5.32 -5.18 0.82
CA HIS A 80 4.78 -4.25 -0.18
C HIS A 80 5.54 -2.92 -0.10
N GLY A 81 5.96 -2.40 -1.25
CA GLY A 81 6.61 -1.10 -1.34
C GLY A 81 6.29 -0.36 -2.63
N ASN A 82 6.52 0.94 -2.63
CA ASN A 82 6.50 1.81 -3.80
C ASN A 82 7.63 2.84 -3.72
N LYS A 83 7.88 3.55 -4.82
CA LYS A 83 8.76 4.74 -4.85
C LYS A 83 8.10 5.90 -4.10
N ALA A 84 8.89 6.82 -3.58
CA ALA A 84 8.35 7.99 -2.92
C ALA A 84 7.63 8.92 -3.89
N VAL A 85 6.48 9.41 -3.46
CA VAL A 85 5.72 10.48 -4.13
C VAL A 85 5.77 11.78 -3.30
N SER A 86 5.90 11.69 -1.96
CA SER A 86 5.88 12.83 -1.04
C SER A 86 7.06 12.89 -0.03
N SER A 87 7.83 11.80 0.14
CA SER A 87 9.06 11.79 0.95
C SER A 87 10.31 11.84 0.06
N LYS A 88 11.50 12.01 0.66
CA LYS A 88 12.76 12.00 -0.11
C LYS A 88 13.13 10.62 -0.69
N CYS A 89 12.60 9.53 -0.14
CA CYS A 89 13.00 8.17 -0.51
C CYS A 89 11.91 7.18 -0.07
N GLY A 90 11.33 6.44 -1.03
CA GLY A 90 10.34 5.40 -0.76
C GLY A 90 11.01 4.06 -0.49
N SER A 91 10.23 3.09 -0.03
CA SER A 91 10.75 1.74 0.27
C SER A 91 11.38 1.04 -0.93
N ALA A 92 10.99 1.41 -2.17
CA ALA A 92 11.55 0.86 -3.40
C ALA A 92 12.68 1.71 -4.00
N ASP A 93 13.01 2.85 -3.38
CA ASP A 93 14.16 3.70 -3.74
C ASP A 93 15.42 3.37 -2.92
N VAL A 94 15.29 2.49 -1.91
CA VAL A 94 16.37 1.91 -1.09
C VAL A 94 16.67 0.51 -1.58
#